data_AF-A0A2D4M8T4-F1
#
_entry.id   AF-A0A2D4M8T4-F1
#
_cell.length_a   1.000
_cell.length_b   1.000
_cell.length_c   1.000
_cell.angle_alpha   90.00
_cell.angle_beta   90.00
_cell.angle_gamma   90.00
#
_symmetry.space_group_name_H-M   'P 1'
#
loop_
_entity.id
_entity.type
_entity.pdbx_description
1 polymer ?
#
loop_
_entity_poly.entity_id
_entity_poly.type
_entity_poly.pdbx_seq_one_letter_code
_entity_poly.pdbx_strand_id
1 'polypeptide(L)'
;MGSATLLLLLLLLPGILLGLCAGGSLLPGRHLSLQSGLEEIVLGGRHRAWPLALEDLSSLESGFLGVPQEPQLDPECKELLTAFANSSLRLAGCLIQSSRPVMLCQNCYHQFGEVVQHFENIENTTKTNRCAQSLLMSDRLQMVALVNKFFNDTWIKANCANCLNKKNEGLSAGTVMFLALYNQSMACFKQNLQEGNLLSSNYSVVCKNCNATYKNLSSHYSEMQKNGQHEESGEQFHLCIDIEDAVSLTFCFAFLMCICITSEF
;
A
#
# COMPACT_ATOMS: atom_id res chain seq x y z
N MET A 1 -37.73 -22.37 23.45
CA MET A 1 -36.43 -22.20 24.12
C MET A 1 -35.35 -21.73 23.13
N GLY A 2 -35.56 -20.64 22.38
CA GLY A 2 -34.69 -20.28 21.25
C GLY A 2 -34.43 -18.79 21.03
N SER A 3 -34.73 -17.93 22.01
CA SER A 3 -34.57 -16.47 21.89
C SER A 3 -33.39 -15.92 22.72
N ALA A 4 -33.08 -16.54 23.86
CA ALA A 4 -31.99 -16.09 24.75
C ALA A 4 -30.58 -16.41 24.21
N THR A 5 -30.42 -17.47 23.42
CA THR A 5 -29.12 -17.87 22.83
C THR A 5 -28.72 -17.01 21.64
N LEU A 6 -29.68 -16.43 20.90
CA LEU A 6 -29.40 -15.53 19.78
C LEU A 6 -28.93 -14.14 20.26
N LEU A 7 -29.50 -13.64 21.36
CA LEU A 7 -29.07 -12.39 22.00
C LEU A 7 -27.66 -12.50 22.62
N LEU A 8 -27.31 -13.66 23.19
CA LEU A 8 -25.97 -13.87 23.74
C LEU A 8 -24.89 -13.93 22.65
N LEU A 9 -25.22 -14.42 21.45
CA LEU A 9 -24.29 -14.47 20.32
C LEU A 9 -24.02 -13.07 19.72
N LEU A 10 -25.02 -12.20 19.70
CA LEU A 10 -24.91 -10.80 19.26
C LEU A 10 -24.08 -9.93 20.21
N LEU A 11 -24.04 -10.27 21.51
CA LEU A 11 -23.27 -9.55 22.53
C LEU A 11 -21.79 -9.96 22.62
N LEU A 12 -21.39 -11.07 21.99
CA LEU A 12 -20.01 -11.58 22.01
C LEU A 12 -19.19 -11.23 20.75
N LEU A 13 -19.86 -10.83 19.66
CA LEU A 13 -19.23 -10.30 18.45
C LEU A 13 -18.44 -8.99 18.66
N PRO A 14 -18.81 -8.07 19.59
CA PRO A 14 -18.05 -6.84 19.82
C PRO A 14 -16.61 -7.09 20.32
N GLY A 15 -16.45 -8.08 21.20
CA GLY A 15 -15.18 -8.36 21.90
C GLY A 15 -14.10 -8.98 21.02
N ILE A 16 -14.49 -9.73 19.98
CA ILE A 16 -13.56 -10.44 19.09
C ILE A 16 -13.00 -9.48 18.02
N LEU A 17 -13.78 -8.48 17.59
CA LEU A 17 -13.35 -7.43 16.66
C LEU A 17 -12.52 -6.31 17.32
N LEU A 18 -12.73 -6.05 18.61
CA LEU A 18 -11.87 -5.15 19.40
C LEU A 18 -10.40 -5.62 19.46
N GLY A 19 -10.16 -6.94 19.42
CA GLY A 19 -8.81 -7.51 19.36
C GLY A 19 -8.08 -7.26 18.03
N LEU A 20 -8.80 -6.96 16.95
CA LEU A 20 -8.22 -6.69 15.63
C LEU A 20 -7.92 -5.21 15.37
N CYS A 21 -8.63 -4.27 16.03
CA CYS A 21 -8.36 -2.83 15.90
C CYS A 21 -7.28 -2.31 16.90
N ALA A 22 -6.81 -3.11 17.87
CA ALA A 22 -5.85 -2.69 18.90
C ALA A 22 -4.35 -2.85 18.53
N GLY A 23 -4.02 -2.99 17.25
CA GLY A 23 -2.64 -3.06 16.76
C GLY A 23 -2.08 -1.68 16.41
N GLY A 24 -2.03 -0.74 17.36
CA GLY A 24 -1.52 0.61 17.05
C GLY A 24 -1.52 1.62 18.18
N SER A 25 -0.47 1.55 19.01
CA SER A 25 0.12 2.65 19.80
C SER A 25 -0.32 2.89 21.26
N LEU A 26 0.68 2.65 22.13
CA LEU A 26 1.08 3.40 23.33
C LEU A 26 0.43 3.09 24.69
N LEU A 27 1.11 2.22 25.45
CA LEU A 27 1.31 2.43 26.89
C LEU A 27 2.82 2.46 27.21
N PRO A 28 3.29 3.39 28.05
CA PRO A 28 4.70 3.49 28.42
C PRO A 28 5.02 2.57 29.61
N GLY A 29 6.11 1.82 29.48
CA GLY A 29 6.91 1.32 30.60
C GLY A 29 6.32 0.18 31.43
N ARG A 30 6.69 -1.06 31.07
CA ARG A 30 7.16 -2.07 32.03
C ARG A 30 7.93 -3.17 31.28
N HIS A 31 9.22 -3.19 31.54
CA HIS A 31 10.17 -4.19 31.06
C HIS A 31 9.89 -5.51 31.79
N LEU A 32 9.42 -6.53 31.08
CA LEU A 32 9.51 -7.91 31.54
C LEU A 32 9.96 -8.78 30.37
N SER A 33 11.17 -9.30 30.55
CA SER A 33 11.85 -10.25 29.69
C SER A 33 11.05 -11.55 29.60
N LEU A 34 10.72 -11.98 28.38
CA LEU A 34 10.46 -13.39 28.10
C LEU A 34 11.07 -13.75 26.75
N GLN A 35 12.35 -14.06 26.83
CA GLN A 35 13.15 -14.70 25.81
C GLN A 35 12.84 -16.20 25.80
N SER A 36 12.23 -16.70 24.72
CA SER A 36 12.53 -18.02 24.12
C SER A 36 11.51 -18.38 23.04
N GLY A 37 12.00 -18.70 21.83
CA GLY A 37 11.33 -19.65 20.96
C GLY A 37 10.62 -19.08 19.73
N LEU A 38 11.35 -18.40 18.85
CA LEU A 38 11.02 -18.39 17.41
C LEU A 38 12.24 -18.05 16.54
N GLU A 39 13.33 -18.82 16.67
CA GLU A 39 14.46 -18.81 15.74
C GLU A 39 14.80 -20.25 15.30
N GLU A 40 13.79 -21.00 14.87
CA GLU A 40 14.04 -22.27 14.21
C GLU A 40 12.96 -22.48 13.15
N ILE A 41 13.23 -21.95 11.95
CA ILE A 41 12.83 -22.41 10.60
C ILE A 41 13.10 -21.19 9.72
N VAL A 42 14.33 -21.07 9.22
CA VAL A 42 14.77 -20.49 7.93
C VAL A 42 16.30 -20.36 8.06
N LEU A 43 17.05 -20.98 7.13
CA LEU A 43 18.53 -21.10 7.06
C LEU A 43 19.17 -22.29 7.80
N GLY A 44 18.87 -23.50 7.34
CA GLY A 44 19.80 -24.62 7.49
C GLY A 44 21.02 -24.41 6.58
N GLY A 45 22.12 -23.89 7.15
CA GLY A 45 23.38 -23.70 6.43
C GLY A 45 24.49 -23.23 7.35
N ARG A 46 25.26 -24.17 7.91
CA ARG A 46 26.40 -23.93 8.81
C ARG A 46 27.55 -23.26 8.06
N HIS A 47 27.60 -21.92 8.03
CA HIS A 47 28.79 -21.20 7.60
C HIS A 47 29.78 -21.06 8.76
N ARG A 48 30.94 -21.72 8.65
CA ARG A 48 32.12 -21.39 9.45
C ARG A 48 32.59 -20.01 9.01
N ALA A 49 32.65 -19.06 9.93
CA ALA A 49 33.31 -17.77 9.69
C ALA A 49 34.79 -18.01 9.42
N TRP A 50 35.26 -17.63 8.23
CA TRP A 50 36.69 -17.52 7.92
C TRP A 50 37.10 -16.07 8.19
N PRO A 51 38.07 -15.78 9.07
CA PRO A 51 38.57 -14.43 9.21
C PRO A 51 39.53 -14.16 8.05
N LEU A 52 39.10 -13.36 7.07
CA LEU A 52 40.00 -12.80 6.07
C LEU A 52 40.65 -11.55 6.67
N ALA A 53 41.95 -11.65 6.97
CA ALA A 53 42.78 -10.50 7.29
C ALA A 53 43.01 -9.66 6.04
N LEU A 54 43.03 -8.33 6.20
CA LEU A 54 43.06 -7.31 5.16
C LEU A 54 44.41 -7.19 4.41
N GLU A 55 45.31 -8.16 4.53
CA GLU A 55 46.67 -8.09 3.97
C GLU A 55 46.93 -9.04 2.78
N ASP A 56 45.93 -9.82 2.34
CA ASP A 56 46.12 -10.82 1.26
C ASP A 56 45.56 -10.40 -0.11
N LEU A 57 45.16 -9.12 -0.27
CA LEU A 57 44.56 -8.63 -1.52
C LEU A 57 45.58 -8.22 -2.60
N SER A 58 46.85 -8.04 -2.24
CA SER A 58 47.91 -7.59 -3.16
C SER A 58 48.60 -8.72 -3.93
N SER A 59 48.31 -9.99 -3.61
CA SER A 59 48.93 -11.17 -4.24
C SER A 59 48.06 -11.80 -5.34
N LEU A 60 46.81 -11.33 -5.52
CA LEU A 60 45.85 -11.88 -6.49
C LEU A 60 45.76 -11.08 -7.80
N GLU A 61 46.70 -10.18 -8.10
CA GLU A 61 46.67 -9.36 -9.33
C GLU A 61 47.43 -9.97 -10.52
N SER A 62 48.14 -11.09 -10.35
CA SER A 62 49.02 -11.61 -11.42
C SER A 62 48.55 -12.87 -12.13
N GLY A 63 47.25 -13.21 -12.06
CA GLY A 63 46.76 -14.52 -12.54
C GLY A 63 45.44 -14.55 -13.30
N PHE A 64 44.80 -13.42 -13.63
CA PHE A 64 43.54 -13.43 -14.38
C PHE A 64 43.78 -13.08 -15.86
N LEU A 65 44.47 -13.97 -16.56
CA LEU A 65 44.55 -13.94 -18.02
C LEU A 65 43.17 -14.28 -18.60
N GLY A 66 42.46 -13.24 -19.06
CA GLY A 66 41.35 -13.37 -20.00
C GLY A 66 39.96 -13.40 -19.37
N VAL A 67 39.56 -12.37 -18.61
CA VAL A 67 38.15 -11.98 -18.62
C VAL A 67 37.88 -11.46 -20.04
N PRO A 68 37.02 -12.09 -20.86
CA PRO A 68 36.54 -11.45 -22.06
C PRO A 68 35.94 -10.13 -21.62
N GLN A 69 36.45 -9.02 -22.14
CA GLN A 69 35.89 -7.70 -21.90
C GLN A 69 34.39 -7.84 -22.19
N GLU A 70 33.56 -7.79 -21.14
CA GLU A 70 32.12 -8.00 -21.33
C GLU A 70 31.67 -7.06 -22.43
N PRO A 71 30.82 -7.51 -23.38
CA PRO A 71 30.29 -6.62 -24.40
C PRO A 71 29.64 -5.44 -23.67
N GLN A 72 30.31 -4.30 -23.69
CA GLN A 72 29.85 -3.16 -22.91
C GLN A 72 28.55 -2.69 -23.52
N LEU A 73 27.50 -2.65 -22.69
CA LEU A 73 26.21 -2.12 -23.08
C LEU A 73 26.42 -0.73 -23.69
N ASP A 74 25.78 -0.49 -24.84
CA ASP A 74 25.84 0.80 -25.52
C ASP A 74 25.53 1.95 -24.53
N PRO A 75 26.31 3.04 -24.52
CA PRO A 75 26.17 4.10 -23.54
C PRO A 75 24.76 4.74 -23.53
N GLU A 76 24.07 4.80 -24.67
CA GLU A 76 22.69 5.30 -24.76
C GLU A 76 21.73 4.34 -24.03
N CYS A 77 21.88 3.02 -24.27
CA CYS A 77 21.09 2.02 -23.55
C CYS A 77 21.39 1.99 -22.05
N LYS A 78 22.65 2.27 -21.66
CA LYS A 78 23.04 2.36 -20.24
C LYS A 78 22.39 3.54 -19.54
N GLU A 79 22.25 4.68 -20.23
CA GLU A 79 21.54 5.85 -19.70
C GLU A 79 20.06 5.54 -19.50
N LEU A 80 19.39 4.95 -20.50
CA LEU A 80 17.99 4.53 -20.40
C LEU A 80 17.76 3.52 -19.27
N LEU A 81 18.64 2.52 -19.14
CA LEU A 81 18.59 1.55 -18.05
C LEU A 81 18.74 2.23 -16.68
N THR A 82 19.64 3.20 -16.57
CA THR A 82 19.87 3.96 -15.33
C THR A 82 18.65 4.82 -14.98
N ALA A 83 18.03 5.47 -15.96
CA ALA A 83 16.82 6.25 -15.77
C ALA A 83 15.65 5.38 -15.27
N PHE A 84 15.42 4.22 -15.91
CA PHE A 84 14.40 3.26 -15.49
C PHE A 84 14.68 2.70 -14.08
N ALA A 85 15.92 2.37 -13.75
CA ALA A 85 16.30 1.89 -12.43
C ALA A 85 16.01 2.94 -11.34
N ASN A 86 16.38 4.20 -11.58
CA ASN A 86 16.17 5.28 -10.63
C ASN A 86 14.69 5.59 -10.41
N SER A 87 13.87 5.63 -11.47
CA SER A 87 12.41 5.81 -11.32
C SER A 87 11.78 4.60 -10.62
N SER A 88 12.23 3.38 -10.91
CA SER A 88 11.75 2.16 -10.26
C SER A 88 12.01 2.15 -8.75
N LEU A 89 13.21 2.57 -8.32
CA LEU A 89 13.55 2.69 -6.90
C LEU A 89 12.67 3.73 -6.18
N ARG A 90 12.42 4.88 -6.82
CA ARG A 90 11.54 5.92 -6.27
C ARG A 90 10.11 5.42 -6.13
N LEU A 91 9.59 4.73 -7.15
CA LEU A 91 8.24 4.15 -7.11
C LEU A 91 8.13 3.08 -6.02
N ALA A 92 9.06 2.12 -5.98
CA ALA A 92 9.08 1.07 -4.96
C ALA A 92 9.12 1.66 -3.55
N GLY A 93 9.97 2.67 -3.32
CA GLY A 93 10.03 3.39 -2.05
C GLY A 93 8.70 4.06 -1.68
N CYS A 94 8.05 4.71 -2.65
CA CYS A 94 6.74 5.35 -2.43
C CYS A 94 5.65 4.33 -2.07
N LEU A 95 5.57 3.22 -2.81
CA LEU A 95 4.57 2.16 -2.58
C LEU A 95 4.71 1.54 -1.18
N ILE A 96 5.94 1.25 -0.75
CA ILE A 96 6.20 0.66 0.57
C ILE A 96 5.84 1.65 1.68
N GLN A 97 6.26 2.92 1.56
CA GLN A 97 5.97 3.95 2.57
C GLN A 97 4.48 4.31 2.65
N SER A 98 3.75 4.21 1.53
CA SER A 98 2.32 4.49 1.44
C SER A 98 1.45 3.25 1.63
N SER A 99 2.00 2.17 2.17
CA SER A 99 1.27 0.91 2.38
C SER A 99 0.42 0.91 3.65
N ARG A 100 0.71 1.77 4.64
CA ARG A 100 -0.03 1.87 5.90
C ARG A 100 -0.02 3.30 6.48
N PRO A 101 -1.17 4.01 6.53
CA PRO A 101 -2.43 3.66 5.87
C PRO A 101 -2.27 3.63 4.34
N VAL A 102 -3.13 2.90 3.63
CA VAL A 102 -2.97 2.74 2.17
C VAL A 102 -3.32 4.05 1.48
N MET A 103 -2.32 4.69 0.87
CA MET A 103 -2.43 5.98 0.17
C MET A 103 -1.57 5.98 -1.10
N LEU A 104 -1.46 4.82 -1.76
CA LEU A 104 -0.50 4.61 -2.82
C LEU A 104 -0.93 5.29 -4.14
N CYS A 105 -2.22 5.35 -4.45
CA CYS A 105 -2.68 5.96 -5.70
C CYS A 105 -2.49 7.47 -5.65
N GLN A 106 -2.83 8.11 -4.53
CA GLN A 106 -2.69 9.56 -4.36
C GLN A 106 -1.24 10.02 -4.21
N ASN A 107 -0.36 9.21 -3.59
CA ASN A 107 1.01 9.61 -3.32
C ASN A 107 1.99 9.23 -4.44
N CYS A 108 1.73 8.14 -5.17
CA CYS A 108 2.72 7.52 -6.05
C CYS A 108 2.41 7.63 -7.55
N TYR A 109 1.31 8.28 -7.95
CA TYR A 109 0.93 8.36 -9.37
C TYR A 109 1.99 9.02 -10.26
N HIS A 110 2.69 10.03 -9.74
CA HIS A 110 3.75 10.70 -10.49
C HIS A 110 4.92 9.74 -10.77
N GLN A 111 5.40 9.03 -9.75
CA GLN A 111 6.49 8.07 -9.87
C GLN A 111 6.10 6.90 -10.77
N PHE A 112 4.83 6.48 -10.73
CA PHE A 112 4.30 5.47 -11.64
C PHE A 112 4.37 5.95 -13.10
N GLY A 113 3.92 7.18 -13.37
CA GLY A 113 4.03 7.79 -14.70
C GLY A 113 5.47 7.87 -15.22
N GLU A 114 6.43 8.25 -14.37
CA GLU A 114 7.85 8.28 -14.74
C GLU A 114 8.40 6.89 -15.13
N VAL A 115 8.02 5.84 -14.39
CA VAL A 115 8.45 4.46 -14.68
C VAL A 115 7.90 4.01 -16.03
N VAL A 116 6.61 4.23 -16.28
CA VAL A 116 5.96 3.89 -17.55
C VAL A 116 6.64 4.63 -18.71
N GLN A 117 6.88 5.94 -18.56
CA GLN A 117 7.55 6.74 -19.59
C GLN A 117 8.98 6.27 -19.86
N HIS A 118 9.78 5.98 -18.83
CA HIS A 118 11.14 5.47 -19.03
C HIS A 118 11.17 4.08 -19.66
N PHE A 119 10.20 3.23 -19.36
CA PHE A 119 10.04 1.94 -20.02
C PHE A 119 9.67 2.10 -21.49
N GLU A 120 8.70 2.96 -21.82
CA GLU A 120 8.32 3.27 -23.20
C GLU A 120 9.49 3.84 -24.01
N ASN A 121 10.36 4.65 -23.39
CA ASN A 121 11.57 5.14 -24.05
C ASN A 121 12.54 4.00 -24.44
N ILE A 122 12.67 2.97 -23.60
CA ILE A 122 13.46 1.77 -23.90
C ILE A 122 12.84 1.00 -25.08
N GLU A 123 11.50 0.87 -25.10
CA GLU A 123 10.79 0.19 -26.18
C GLU A 123 10.85 0.95 -27.52
N ASN A 124 10.68 2.27 -27.49
CA ASN A 124 10.51 3.12 -28.67
C ASN A 124 11.81 3.71 -29.23
N THR A 125 12.99 3.25 -28.78
CA THR A 125 14.28 3.80 -29.24
C THR A 125 14.43 3.63 -30.78
N THR A 126 14.27 4.74 -31.51
CA THR A 126 14.12 4.79 -32.98
C THR A 126 15.37 4.39 -33.77
N LYS A 127 16.54 4.36 -33.13
CA LYS A 127 17.77 3.82 -33.71
C LYS A 127 17.82 2.30 -33.53
N THR A 128 16.98 1.57 -34.27
CA THR A 128 17.09 0.12 -34.52
C THR A 128 16.93 -0.83 -33.31
N ASN A 129 15.96 -0.63 -32.39
CA ASN A 129 15.56 -1.66 -31.39
C ASN A 129 16.72 -2.31 -30.57
N ARG A 130 17.92 -1.72 -30.57
CA ARG A 130 19.11 -2.33 -29.98
C ARG A 130 18.95 -2.37 -28.47
N CYS A 131 18.49 -1.28 -27.85
CA CYS A 131 18.26 -1.24 -26.42
C CYS A 131 17.11 -2.16 -26.00
N ALA A 132 15.99 -2.18 -26.71
CA ALA A 132 14.88 -3.10 -26.40
C ALA A 132 15.34 -4.57 -26.45
N GLN A 133 16.06 -4.97 -27.51
CA GLN A 133 16.59 -6.33 -27.60
C GLN A 133 17.65 -6.61 -26.52
N SER A 134 18.57 -5.67 -26.28
CA SER A 134 19.64 -5.78 -25.29
C SER A 134 19.15 -5.79 -23.84
N LEU A 135 18.09 -5.05 -23.51
CA LEU A 135 17.64 -4.84 -22.12
C LEU A 135 16.40 -5.65 -21.76
N LEU A 136 15.51 -5.93 -22.73
CA LEU A 136 14.23 -6.60 -22.47
C LEU A 136 14.25 -8.08 -22.87
N MET A 137 15.14 -8.49 -23.79
CA MET A 137 15.11 -9.83 -24.40
C MET A 137 16.43 -10.60 -24.34
N SER A 138 17.51 -10.00 -23.82
CA SER A 138 18.85 -10.62 -23.90
C SER A 138 19.12 -11.70 -22.87
N ASP A 139 18.32 -11.76 -21.82
CA ASP A 139 18.45 -12.77 -20.77
C ASP A 139 17.10 -13.45 -20.49
N ARG A 140 17.15 -14.62 -19.83
CA ARG A 140 15.94 -15.41 -19.51
C ARG A 140 15.07 -14.78 -18.43
N LEU A 141 15.64 -13.94 -17.56
CA LEU A 141 14.91 -13.33 -16.45
C LEU A 141 14.15 -12.08 -16.89
N GLN A 142 14.72 -11.32 -17.83
CA GLN A 142 14.14 -10.10 -18.40
C GLN A 142 13.76 -9.12 -17.28
N MET A 143 14.73 -8.81 -16.40
CA MET A 143 14.46 -8.09 -15.14
C MET A 143 13.75 -6.75 -15.34
N VAL A 144 14.09 -5.98 -16.37
CA VAL A 144 13.44 -4.71 -16.70
C VAL A 144 11.94 -4.91 -17.00
N ALA A 145 11.62 -5.89 -17.84
CA ALA A 145 10.24 -6.23 -18.19
C ALA A 145 9.46 -6.79 -17.00
N LEU A 146 10.08 -7.64 -16.18
CA LEU A 146 9.47 -8.21 -14.98
C LEU A 146 9.11 -7.13 -13.95
N VAL A 147 10.02 -6.18 -13.71
CA VAL A 147 9.79 -5.06 -12.77
C VAL A 147 8.69 -4.14 -13.29
N ASN A 148 8.71 -3.77 -14.57
CA ASN A 148 7.65 -2.96 -15.16
C ASN A 148 6.28 -3.65 -15.06
N LYS A 149 6.23 -4.96 -15.35
CA LYS A 149 5.02 -5.76 -15.20
C LYS A 149 4.52 -5.77 -13.76
N PHE A 150 5.41 -5.97 -12.78
CA PHE A 150 5.03 -5.93 -11.36
C PHE A 150 4.37 -4.60 -10.98
N PHE A 151 4.92 -3.47 -11.43
CA PHE A 151 4.33 -2.16 -11.16
C PHE A 151 2.97 -1.98 -11.85
N ASN A 152 2.85 -2.37 -13.12
CA ASN A 152 1.59 -2.31 -13.86
C ASN A 152 0.51 -3.18 -13.22
N ASP A 153 0.83 -4.43 -12.91
CA ASP A 153 -0.10 -5.37 -12.26
C ASP A 153 -0.54 -4.84 -10.89
N THR A 154 0.39 -4.25 -10.13
CA THR A 154 0.07 -3.61 -8.84
C THR A 154 -0.87 -2.42 -9.03
N TRP A 155 -0.63 -1.58 -10.03
CA TRP A 155 -1.44 -0.39 -10.32
C TRP A 155 -2.86 -0.74 -10.77
N ILE A 156 -2.99 -1.75 -11.64
CA ILE A 156 -4.26 -2.29 -12.11
C ILE A 156 -5.03 -2.93 -10.95
N LYS A 157 -4.36 -3.76 -10.14
CA LYS A 157 -4.98 -4.44 -9.00
C LYS A 157 -5.44 -3.46 -7.91
N ALA A 158 -4.72 -2.35 -7.73
CA ALA A 158 -5.11 -1.27 -6.83
C ALA A 158 -6.24 -0.38 -7.40
N ASN A 159 -6.62 -0.61 -8.65
CA ASN A 159 -7.58 0.17 -9.42
C ASN A 159 -7.31 1.69 -9.36
N CYS A 160 -6.03 2.09 -9.39
CA CYS A 160 -5.66 3.49 -9.17
C CYS A 160 -6.15 4.44 -10.27
N ALA A 161 -6.45 3.94 -11.47
CA ALA A 161 -7.06 4.73 -12.53
C ALA A 161 -8.37 5.42 -12.06
N ASN A 162 -9.17 4.73 -11.24
CA ASN A 162 -10.42 5.28 -10.70
C ASN A 162 -10.22 6.36 -9.62
N CYS A 163 -9.01 6.49 -9.09
CA CYS A 163 -8.63 7.58 -8.18
C CYS A 163 -8.18 8.84 -8.95
N LEU A 164 -7.83 8.71 -10.22
CA LEU A 164 -7.21 9.76 -11.02
C LEU A 164 -8.18 10.44 -11.96
N ASN A 165 -7.81 11.63 -12.43
CA ASN A 165 -8.49 12.28 -13.52
C ASN A 165 -8.18 11.58 -14.86
N LYS A 166 -8.95 11.88 -15.91
CA LYS A 166 -8.82 11.26 -17.24
C LYS A 166 -7.43 11.40 -17.89
N LYS A 167 -6.60 12.34 -17.41
CA LYS A 167 -5.25 12.60 -17.93
C LYS A 167 -4.17 11.97 -17.06
N ASN A 168 -4.53 11.35 -15.94
CA ASN A 168 -3.60 10.86 -14.91
C ASN A 168 -2.65 11.95 -14.36
N GLU A 169 -3.01 13.23 -14.49
CA GLU A 169 -2.20 14.38 -14.03
C GLU A 169 -2.42 14.70 -12.54
N GLY A 170 -3.44 14.08 -11.94
CA GLY A 170 -3.81 14.27 -10.55
C GLY A 170 -5.09 13.53 -10.19
N LEU A 171 -5.56 13.74 -8.96
CA LEU A 171 -6.75 13.06 -8.42
C LEU A 171 -8.04 13.49 -9.12
N SER A 172 -9.01 12.58 -9.18
CA SER A 172 -10.35 12.89 -9.66
C SER A 172 -11.08 13.82 -8.69
N ALA A 173 -12.05 14.59 -9.19
CA ALA A 173 -12.87 15.45 -8.32
C ALA A 173 -13.62 14.64 -7.24
N GLY A 174 -14.09 13.44 -7.58
CA GLY A 174 -14.75 12.54 -6.64
C GLY A 174 -13.82 12.07 -5.53
N THR A 175 -12.58 11.73 -5.87
CA THR A 175 -11.54 11.32 -4.92
C THR A 175 -11.15 12.46 -3.99
N VAL A 176 -10.94 13.67 -4.52
CA VAL A 176 -10.63 14.86 -3.70
C VAL A 176 -11.75 15.14 -2.70
N MET A 177 -13.01 15.08 -3.16
CA MET A 177 -14.18 15.29 -2.29
C MET A 177 -14.29 14.20 -1.22
N PHE A 178 -14.06 12.93 -1.58
CA PHE A 178 -14.05 11.82 -0.63
C PHE A 178 -12.99 12.04 0.47
N LEU A 179 -11.75 12.35 0.09
CA LEU A 179 -10.65 12.58 1.04
C LEU A 179 -10.93 13.76 1.98
N ALA A 180 -11.57 14.82 1.48
CA ALA A 180 -11.99 15.95 2.30
C ALA A 180 -13.04 15.53 3.35
N LEU A 181 -14.08 14.81 2.94
CA LEU A 181 -15.11 14.28 3.85
C LEU A 181 -14.54 13.28 4.87
N TYR A 182 -13.58 12.46 4.44
CA TYR A 182 -12.87 11.51 5.30
C TYR A 182 -12.07 12.27 6.37
N ASN A 183 -11.25 13.23 5.98
CA ASN A 183 -10.46 14.05 6.91
C ASN A 183 -11.36 14.83 7.87
N GLN A 184 -12.48 15.37 7.39
CA GLN A 184 -13.47 16.04 8.24
C GLN A 184 -14.10 15.07 9.27
N SER A 185 -14.44 13.86 8.83
CA SER A 185 -14.99 12.82 9.71
C SER A 185 -13.97 12.44 10.78
N MET A 186 -12.74 12.14 10.39
CA MET A 186 -11.64 11.80 11.30
C MET A 186 -11.33 12.91 12.29
N ALA A 187 -11.34 14.17 11.86
CA ALA A 187 -11.17 15.31 12.75
C ALA A 187 -12.30 15.39 13.80
N CYS A 188 -13.55 15.18 13.39
CA CYS A 188 -14.69 15.16 14.30
C CYS A 188 -14.54 14.04 15.36
N PHE A 189 -14.22 12.82 14.92
CA PHE A 189 -14.00 11.69 15.83
C PHE A 189 -12.85 11.98 16.81
N LYS A 190 -11.72 12.48 16.31
CA LYS A 190 -10.55 12.78 17.14
C LYS A 190 -10.88 13.82 18.22
N GLN A 191 -11.59 14.89 17.86
CA GLN A 191 -11.96 15.94 18.82
C GLN A 191 -12.88 15.39 19.92
N ASN A 192 -13.92 14.67 19.54
CA ASN A 192 -14.92 14.15 20.49
C ASN A 192 -14.41 12.97 21.32
N LEU A 193 -13.38 12.24 20.86
CA LEU A 193 -12.73 11.16 21.61
C LEU A 193 -11.66 11.68 22.60
N GLN A 194 -10.98 12.79 22.29
CA GLN A 194 -9.97 13.36 23.18
C GLN A 194 -10.58 14.06 24.41
N GLU A 195 -11.82 14.53 24.32
CA GLU A 195 -12.50 15.22 25.42
C GLU A 195 -13.21 14.26 26.41
N GLY A 196 -13.29 12.96 26.10
CA GLY A 196 -13.99 11.97 26.91
C GLY A 196 -13.09 10.79 27.32
N ASN A 197 -12.84 10.61 28.62
CA ASN A 197 -12.35 9.34 29.16
C ASN A 197 -13.23 8.18 28.64
N LEU A 198 -12.61 7.03 28.31
CA LEU A 198 -13.19 5.84 27.68
C LEU A 198 -14.32 5.16 28.48
N LEU A 199 -15.42 5.86 28.77
CA LEU A 199 -16.65 5.34 29.34
C LEU A 199 -17.72 5.24 28.24
N SER A 200 -18.46 4.13 28.26
CA SER A 200 -19.52 3.78 27.30
C SER A 200 -20.52 4.91 26.98
N SER A 201 -20.78 5.81 27.94
CA SER A 201 -21.65 6.98 27.78
C SER A 201 -21.14 8.04 26.80
N ASN A 202 -19.83 8.09 26.52
CA ASN A 202 -19.22 9.11 25.67
C ASN A 202 -19.37 8.81 24.17
N TYR A 203 -19.53 7.54 23.77
CA TYR A 203 -19.69 7.18 22.36
C TYR A 203 -21.00 7.69 21.76
N SER A 204 -22.08 7.71 22.54
CA SER A 204 -23.36 8.30 22.11
C SER A 204 -23.22 9.78 21.73
N VAL A 205 -22.42 10.53 22.50
CA VAL A 205 -22.14 11.95 22.22
C VAL A 205 -21.28 12.12 20.97
N VAL A 206 -20.21 11.34 20.83
CA VAL A 206 -19.38 11.34 19.61
C VAL A 206 -20.24 11.11 18.37
N CYS A 207 -21.13 10.14 18.43
CA CYS A 207 -21.97 9.80 17.30
C CYS A 207 -23.03 10.83 17.01
N LYS A 208 -23.67 11.42 18.02
CA LYS A 208 -24.58 12.55 17.82
C LYS A 208 -23.86 13.71 17.13
N ASN A 209 -22.64 14.02 17.56
CA ASN A 209 -21.87 15.15 17.06
C ASN A 209 -21.31 14.90 15.65
N CYS A 210 -20.89 13.67 15.33
CA CYS A 210 -20.26 13.31 14.05
C CYS A 210 -21.20 12.66 13.03
N ASN A 211 -22.49 12.44 13.36
CA ASN A 211 -23.46 11.76 12.50
C ASN A 211 -23.57 12.39 11.10
N ALA A 212 -23.69 13.73 11.05
CA ALA A 212 -23.85 14.45 9.79
C ALA A 212 -22.64 14.24 8.87
N THR A 213 -21.43 14.38 9.41
CA THR A 213 -20.18 14.21 8.67
C THR A 213 -20.03 12.78 8.15
N TYR A 214 -20.34 11.80 9.01
CA TYR A 214 -20.31 10.38 8.63
C TYR A 214 -21.34 10.05 7.54
N LYS A 215 -22.58 10.54 7.65
CA LYS A 215 -23.62 10.34 6.63
C LYS A 215 -23.21 10.93 5.28
N ASN A 216 -22.58 12.11 5.27
CA ASN A 216 -22.09 12.74 4.04
C ASN A 216 -21.01 11.87 3.38
N LEU A 217 -20.03 11.40 4.17
CA LEU A 217 -18.98 10.49 3.68
C LEU A 217 -19.57 9.18 3.13
N SER A 218 -20.46 8.55 3.88
CA SER A 218 -21.10 7.28 3.51
C SER A 218 -21.96 7.40 2.25
N SER A 219 -22.71 8.51 2.13
CA SER A 219 -23.52 8.81 0.94
C SER A 219 -22.63 9.01 -0.29
N HIS A 220 -21.56 9.80 -0.16
CA HIS A 220 -20.61 10.05 -1.25
C HIS A 220 -19.92 8.77 -1.70
N TYR A 221 -19.47 7.94 -0.76
CA TYR A 221 -18.88 6.62 -1.06
C TYR A 221 -19.87 5.70 -1.80
N SER A 222 -21.14 5.68 -1.38
CA SER A 222 -22.18 4.88 -2.03
C SER A 222 -22.49 5.37 -3.45
N GLU A 223 -22.43 6.68 -3.68
CA GLU A 223 -22.57 7.26 -5.02
C GLU A 223 -21.40 6.88 -5.93
N MET A 224 -20.17 6.94 -5.41
CA MET A 224 -18.97 6.52 -6.16
C MET A 224 -19.05 5.04 -6.59
N GLN A 225 -19.52 4.15 -5.70
CA GLN A 225 -19.74 2.74 -6.05
C GLN A 225 -20.77 2.58 -7.17
N LYS A 226 -21.92 3.27 -7.07
CA LYS A 226 -22.98 3.20 -8.08
C LYS A 226 -22.48 3.66 -9.44
N ASN A 227 -21.79 4.81 -9.47
CA ASN A 227 -21.28 5.38 -10.72
C ASN A 227 -20.27 4.45 -11.39
N GLY A 228 -19.45 3.75 -10.62
CA GLY A 228 -18.49 2.78 -11.15
C GLY A 228 -19.12 1.47 -11.65
N GLN A 229 -20.19 0.99 -11.01
CA GLN A 229 -20.93 -0.20 -11.46
C GLN A 229 -21.59 -0.04 -12.84
N HIS A 230 -21.82 1.19 -13.29
CA HIS A 230 -22.36 1.45 -14.63
C HIS A 230 -21.32 1.27 -15.75
N GLU A 231 -20.03 1.15 -15.43
CA GLU A 231 -18.94 1.09 -16.40
C GLU A 231 -18.43 -0.34 -16.68
N GLU A 232 -18.71 -1.33 -15.81
CA GLU A 232 -18.25 -2.71 -15.98
C GLU A 232 -19.38 -3.76 -15.90
N SER A 233 -19.62 -4.45 -17.01
CA SER A 233 -20.53 -5.59 -17.08
C SER A 233 -19.83 -6.88 -16.63
N GLY A 234 -20.10 -7.36 -15.41
CA GLY A 234 -19.98 -8.78 -15.06
C GLY A 234 -19.13 -9.15 -13.84
N GLU A 235 -18.30 -8.25 -13.30
CA GLU A 235 -17.54 -8.47 -12.05
C GLU A 235 -17.93 -7.48 -10.95
N GLN A 236 -17.59 -7.79 -9.70
CA GLN A 236 -17.75 -6.85 -8.58
C GLN A 236 -16.83 -5.65 -8.83
N PHE A 237 -17.41 -4.51 -9.18
CA PHE A 237 -16.67 -3.27 -9.33
C PHE A 237 -16.02 -2.87 -8.01
N HIS A 238 -14.70 -2.74 -8.02
CA HIS A 238 -13.90 -2.26 -6.89
C HIS A 238 -13.57 -0.77 -7.06
N LEU A 239 -13.64 0.02 -6.00
CA LEU A 239 -13.10 1.39 -6.02
C LEU A 239 -11.57 1.34 -5.94
N CYS A 240 -10.90 2.47 -6.14
CA CYS A 240 -9.46 2.51 -5.93
C CYS A 240 -9.11 2.22 -4.46
N ILE A 241 -8.01 1.52 -4.25
CA ILE A 241 -7.64 0.97 -2.94
C ILE A 241 -7.50 2.03 -1.84
N ASP A 242 -7.06 3.25 -2.18
CA ASP A 242 -6.95 4.36 -1.23
C ASP A 242 -8.33 4.71 -0.61
N ILE A 243 -9.40 4.60 -1.40
CA ILE A 243 -10.77 4.84 -0.92
C ILE A 243 -11.27 3.62 -0.13
N GLU A 244 -11.10 2.41 -0.66
CA GLU A 244 -11.57 1.18 0.01
C GLU A 244 -10.90 0.97 1.37
N ASP A 245 -9.60 1.23 1.49
CA ASP A 245 -8.86 1.15 2.75
C ASP A 245 -9.30 2.26 3.71
N ALA A 246 -9.46 3.50 3.23
CA ALA A 246 -9.95 4.61 4.06
C ALA A 246 -11.35 4.33 4.62
N VAL A 247 -12.26 3.74 3.84
CA VAL A 247 -13.57 3.33 4.35
C VAL A 247 -13.43 2.13 5.27
N SER A 248 -12.56 1.16 5.02
CA SER A 248 -12.31 0.03 5.94
C SER A 248 -11.76 0.48 7.29
N LEU A 249 -10.86 1.46 7.31
CA LEU A 249 -10.37 2.14 8.51
C LEU A 249 -11.48 2.98 9.17
N THR A 250 -12.27 3.70 8.36
CA THR A 250 -13.48 4.37 8.83
C THR A 250 -14.46 3.35 9.39
N PHE A 251 -14.51 2.11 8.91
CA PHE A 251 -15.38 1.05 9.42
C PHE A 251 -14.88 0.47 10.75
N CYS A 252 -13.58 0.50 11.09
CA CYS A 252 -13.16 0.34 12.52
C CYS A 252 -13.67 1.53 13.35
N PHE A 253 -13.64 2.77 12.84
CA PHE A 253 -14.29 3.92 13.50
C PHE A 253 -15.82 3.90 13.43
N ALA A 254 -16.39 3.17 12.49
CA ALA A 254 -17.82 2.97 12.35
C ALA A 254 -18.26 1.75 13.13
N PHE A 255 -17.35 0.90 13.61
CA PHE A 255 -17.60 -0.08 14.66
C PHE A 255 -17.80 0.66 16.00
N LEU A 256 -17.02 1.72 16.23
CA LEU A 256 -17.32 2.76 17.22
C LEU A 256 -18.67 3.44 16.94
N MET A 257 -19.10 3.59 15.68
CA MET A 257 -20.49 4.00 15.32
C MET A 257 -21.53 2.86 15.38
N CYS A 258 -21.19 1.58 15.29
CA CYS A 258 -22.12 0.46 15.47
C CYS A 258 -22.55 0.39 16.93
N ILE A 259 -21.64 0.72 17.86
CA ILE A 259 -21.97 1.04 19.25
C ILE A 259 -23.02 2.18 19.30
N CYS A 260 -22.99 3.11 18.37
CA CYS A 260 -23.93 4.23 18.34
C CYS A 260 -25.28 3.89 17.72
N ILE A 261 -25.31 3.04 16.69
CA ILE A 261 -26.56 2.49 16.14
C ILE A 261 -27.25 1.60 17.18
N THR A 262 -26.50 0.84 17.99
CA THR A 262 -27.07 0.06 19.10
C THR A 262 -27.35 0.88 20.36
N SER A 263 -26.86 2.12 20.48
CA SER A 263 -27.15 3.03 21.60
C SER A 263 -28.41 3.89 21.42
N GLU A 264 -29.05 3.85 20.24
CA GLU A 264 -30.38 4.45 20.01
C GLU A 264 -31.54 3.47 20.33
N PHE A 265 -31.28 2.35 21.02
CA PHE A 265 -32.30 1.43 21.57
C PHE A 265 -32.02 1.05 23.03
#